data_AF-A0A7R9U5M5-F1
#
_entry.id   AF-A0A7R9U5M5-F1
#
_cell.length_a   1.000
_cell.length_b   1.000
_cell.length_c   1.000
_cell.angle_alpha   90.00
_cell.angle_beta   90.00
_cell.angle_gamma   90.00
#
_symmetry.space_group_name_H-M   'P 1'
#
loop_
_entity.id
_entity.type
_entity.pdbx_description
1 polymer ?
#
loop_
_entity_poly.entity_id
_entity_poly.type
_entity_poly.pdbx_seq_one_letter_code
_entity_poly.pdbx_strand_id
1 'polypeptide(L)'
;RRYDGLPRFAQNSMFGSSELQDKRSGTFAERLEVATRLKEEGNELFRSAGGPLECAMKYENALAIFRYIENTRPDWKKNCIDDDDMIYHDFLADEQAASSEEEIRQARR
;
A
#
# COMPACT_ATOMS: atom_id res chain seq x y z
N ARG A 1 6.82 -7.74 -14.59
CA ARG A 1 5.62 -8.60 -14.38
C ARG A 1 4.48 -7.93 -15.14
N ARG A 2 3.58 -8.65 -15.81
CA ARG A 2 2.40 -8.01 -16.43
C ARG A 2 1.31 -7.77 -15.39
N TYR A 3 0.74 -6.58 -15.39
CA TYR A 3 -0.29 -6.11 -14.49
C TYR A 3 -1.52 -7.02 -14.47
N ASP A 4 -2.03 -7.40 -15.63
CA ASP A 4 -3.21 -8.26 -15.78
C ASP A 4 -3.02 -9.68 -15.20
N GLY A 5 -1.77 -10.11 -15.04
CA GLY A 5 -1.43 -11.40 -14.43
C GLY A 5 -1.34 -11.38 -12.91
N LEU A 6 -1.48 -10.21 -12.27
CA LEU A 6 -1.33 -10.07 -10.82
C LEU A 6 -2.62 -10.45 -10.09
N PRO A 7 -2.54 -10.82 -8.81
CA PRO A 7 -3.72 -10.95 -7.97
C PRO A 7 -4.53 -9.65 -7.91
N ARG A 8 -5.87 -9.75 -7.80
CA ARG A 8 -6.76 -8.58 -7.81
C ARG A 8 -6.45 -7.57 -6.73
N PHE A 9 -6.09 -7.99 -5.51
CA PHE A 9 -5.73 -7.06 -4.45
C PHE A 9 -4.51 -6.18 -4.81
N ALA A 10 -3.54 -6.74 -5.56
CA ALA A 10 -2.37 -6.00 -6.00
C ALA A 10 -2.73 -5.03 -7.13
N GLN A 11 -3.57 -5.45 -8.09
CA GLN A 11 -4.11 -4.58 -9.14
C GLN A 11 -4.90 -3.41 -8.53
N ASN A 12 -5.80 -3.69 -7.58
CA ASN A 12 -6.64 -2.72 -6.90
C ASN A 12 -5.85 -1.67 -6.12
N SER A 13 -4.64 -2.00 -5.66
CA SER A 13 -3.80 -1.07 -4.89
C SER A 13 -3.47 0.22 -5.66
N MET A 14 -3.46 0.18 -6.99
CA MET A 14 -3.24 1.34 -7.85
C MET A 14 -4.41 2.34 -7.81
N PHE A 15 -5.62 1.85 -7.49
CA PHE A 15 -6.85 2.64 -7.41
C PHE A 15 -7.20 3.11 -6.00
N GLY A 16 -6.27 2.98 -5.04
CA GLY A 16 -6.47 3.45 -3.67
C GLY A 16 -6.90 4.92 -3.59
N SER A 17 -7.63 5.29 -2.53
CA SER A 17 -7.99 6.69 -2.27
C SER A 17 -6.74 7.54 -2.04
N SER A 18 -6.85 8.85 -2.28
CA SER A 18 -5.75 9.81 -2.02
C SER A 18 -5.28 9.73 -0.55
N GLU A 19 -6.22 9.58 0.39
CA GLU A 19 -5.90 9.40 1.80
C GLU A 19 -5.02 8.17 2.06
N LEU A 20 -5.27 7.05 1.38
CA LEU A 20 -4.44 5.85 1.50
C LEU A 20 -3.06 6.07 0.90
N GLN A 21 -3.00 6.76 -0.25
CA GLN A 21 -1.76 7.06 -0.95
C GLN A 21 -0.83 7.94 -0.11
N ASP A 22 -1.36 8.96 0.56
CA ASP A 22 -0.57 9.84 1.43
C ASP A 22 0.12 9.06 2.56
N LYS A 23 -0.55 8.05 3.12
CA LYS A 23 0.00 7.21 4.19
C LYS A 23 1.14 6.29 3.73
N ARG A 24 1.28 6.06 2.42
CA ARG A 24 2.41 5.31 1.83
C ARG A 24 3.71 6.10 1.80
N SER A 25 3.74 7.34 2.29
CA SER A 25 4.97 8.11 2.47
C SER A 25 5.49 8.09 3.91
N GLY A 26 4.72 7.56 4.85
CA GLY A 26 5.07 7.54 6.27
C GLY A 26 6.15 6.53 6.64
N THR A 27 6.61 6.64 7.87
CA THR A 27 7.48 5.67 8.56
C THR A 27 6.77 4.32 8.73
N PHE A 28 7.53 3.26 9.04
CA PHE A 28 6.96 1.95 9.31
C PHE A 28 5.90 1.98 10.43
N ALA A 29 6.16 2.72 11.52
CA ALA A 29 5.22 2.85 12.63
C ALA A 29 3.89 3.47 12.20
N GLU A 30 3.94 4.57 11.43
CA GLU A 30 2.73 5.25 10.92
C GLU A 30 1.96 4.36 9.94
N ARG A 31 2.67 3.63 9.08
CA ARG A 31 2.07 2.64 8.18
C ARG A 31 1.38 1.52 8.95
N LEU A 32 2.04 0.98 9.96
CA LEU A 32 1.53 -0.11 10.79
C LEU A 32 0.29 0.30 11.57
N GLU A 33 0.26 1.52 12.12
CA GLU A 33 -0.91 2.08 12.78
C GLU A 33 -2.11 2.11 11.83
N VAL A 34 -1.93 2.69 10.63
CA VAL A 34 -3.01 2.81 9.63
C VAL A 34 -3.48 1.44 9.16
N ALA A 35 -2.56 0.52 8.85
CA ALA A 35 -2.90 -0.82 8.40
C ALA A 35 -3.64 -1.60 9.50
N THR A 36 -3.24 -1.45 10.76
CA THR A 36 -3.91 -2.10 11.90
C THR A 36 -5.32 -1.57 12.07
N ARG A 37 -5.52 -0.25 11.99
CA ARG A 37 -6.85 0.38 12.03
C ARG A 37 -7.75 -0.14 10.92
N LEU A 38 -7.27 -0.17 9.66
CA LEU A 38 -8.03 -0.68 8.52
C LEU A 38 -8.41 -2.16 8.67
N LYS A 39 -7.50 -2.98 9.22
CA LYS A 39 -7.79 -4.37 9.57
C LYS A 39 -8.90 -4.48 10.62
N GLU A 40 -8.86 -3.64 11.65
CA GLU A 40 -9.87 -3.62 12.71
C GLU A 40 -11.25 -3.19 12.19
N GLU A 41 -11.30 -2.15 11.35
CA GLU A 41 -12.52 -1.74 10.64
C GLU A 41 -13.08 -2.89 9.77
N GLY A 42 -12.22 -3.62 9.05
CA GLY A 42 -12.61 -4.81 8.30
C GLY A 42 -13.19 -5.91 9.21
N ASN A 43 -12.56 -6.18 10.35
CA ASN A 43 -13.04 -7.15 11.34
C ASN A 43 -14.40 -6.75 11.94
N GLU A 44 -14.62 -5.46 12.16
CA GLU A 44 -15.90 -4.93 12.64
C GLU A 44 -16.99 -5.08 11.59
N LEU A 45 -16.74 -4.68 10.34
CA LEU A 45 -17.67 -4.87 9.22
C LEU A 45 -18.03 -6.34 9.04
N PHE A 46 -17.06 -7.24 9.14
CA PHE A 46 -17.32 -8.67 9.05
C PHE A 46 -18.27 -9.17 10.16
N ARG A 47 -18.07 -8.68 11.40
CA ARG A 47 -18.88 -9.06 12.56
C ARG A 47 -20.28 -8.45 12.53
N SER A 48 -20.45 -7.26 11.96
CA SER A 48 -21.72 -6.51 11.94
C SER A 48 -22.63 -6.84 10.75
N ALA A 49 -22.35 -7.93 10.02
CA ALA A 49 -23.03 -8.32 8.78
C ALA A 49 -22.83 -7.33 7.61
N GLY A 50 -21.72 -6.59 7.62
CA GLY A 50 -21.26 -5.83 6.46
C GLY A 50 -21.04 -6.72 5.24
N GLY A 51 -21.15 -6.14 4.04
CA GLY A 51 -20.99 -6.89 2.80
C GLY A 51 -19.60 -7.53 2.70
N PRO A 52 -19.47 -8.79 2.25
CA PRO A 52 -18.16 -9.45 2.09
C PRO A 52 -17.15 -8.63 1.27
N LEU A 53 -17.65 -7.87 0.30
CA LEU A 53 -16.86 -6.97 -0.54
C LEU A 53 -16.25 -5.81 0.26
N GLU A 54 -17.03 -5.14 1.09
CA GLU A 54 -16.57 -3.98 1.87
C GLU A 54 -15.51 -4.39 2.90
N CYS A 55 -15.73 -5.54 3.53
CA CYS A 55 -14.78 -6.18 4.42
C CYS A 55 -13.46 -6.51 3.69
N ALA A 56 -13.54 -7.16 2.54
CA ALA A 56 -12.37 -7.46 1.70
C ALA A 56 -11.62 -6.18 1.30
N MET A 57 -12.33 -5.13 0.88
CA MET A 57 -11.72 -3.84 0.53
C MET A 57 -10.92 -3.24 1.68
N LYS A 58 -11.40 -3.34 2.93
CA LYS A 58 -10.65 -2.85 4.10
C LYS A 58 -9.36 -3.63 4.33
N TYR A 59 -9.39 -4.96 4.20
CA TYR A 59 -8.18 -5.77 4.29
C TYR A 59 -7.20 -5.52 3.14
N GLU A 60 -7.71 -5.39 1.90
CA GLU A 60 -6.88 -5.06 0.74
C GLU A 60 -6.21 -3.68 0.93
N ASN A 61 -6.93 -2.69 1.44
CA ASN A 61 -6.36 -1.37 1.74
C ASN A 61 -5.29 -1.45 2.84
N ALA A 62 -5.48 -2.27 3.87
CA ALA A 62 -4.47 -2.48 4.91
C ALA A 62 -3.17 -3.05 4.33
N LEU A 63 -3.25 -4.02 3.42
CA LEU A 63 -2.09 -4.58 2.72
C LEU A 63 -1.45 -3.57 1.76
N ALA A 64 -2.28 -2.77 1.08
CA ALA A 64 -1.85 -1.77 0.10
C ALA A 64 -1.09 -0.56 0.70
N ILE A 65 -0.96 -0.49 2.02
CA ILE A 65 -0.05 0.45 2.70
C ILE A 65 1.42 0.05 2.51
N PHE A 66 1.69 -1.26 2.49
CA PHE A 66 3.03 -1.82 2.40
C PHE A 66 3.37 -2.28 0.99
N ARG A 67 2.41 -2.89 0.30
CA ARG A 67 2.63 -3.43 -1.03
C ARG A 67 1.63 -2.86 -2.02
N TYR A 68 2.11 -2.04 -2.94
CA TYR A 68 1.25 -1.35 -3.89
C TYR A 68 1.90 -1.13 -5.26
N ILE A 69 1.06 -0.81 -6.23
CA ILE A 69 1.46 -0.40 -7.57
C ILE A 69 1.17 1.09 -7.69
N GLU A 70 2.14 1.83 -8.19
CA GLU A 70 2.01 3.22 -8.58
C GLU A 70 2.14 3.32 -10.09
N ASN A 71 1.24 4.04 -10.73
CA ASN A 71 1.39 4.38 -12.14
C ASN A 71 1.91 5.83 -12.24
N THR A 72 3.05 6.00 -12.89
CA THR A 72 3.77 7.27 -12.96
C THR A 72 3.14 8.28 -13.90
N ARG A 73 2.22 7.84 -14.77
CA ARG A 73 1.58 8.70 -15.77
C ARG A 73 0.37 9.43 -15.18
N PRO A 74 0.37 10.77 -15.03
CA PRO A 74 -0.67 11.49 -14.28
C PRO A 74 -2.13 11.29 -14.76
N ASP A 75 -2.32 11.00 -16.05
CA ASP A 75 -3.62 10.81 -16.69
C ASP A 75 -3.93 9.33 -16.99
N TRP A 76 -3.22 8.39 -16.37
CA TRP A 76 -3.37 6.95 -16.63
C TRP A 76 -4.82 6.44 -16.50
N LYS A 77 -5.62 7.02 -15.59
CA LYS A 77 -7.04 6.65 -15.39
C LYS A 77 -7.94 6.95 -16.60
N LYS A 78 -7.50 7.80 -17.52
CA LYS A 78 -8.23 8.18 -18.74
C LYS A 78 -7.70 7.49 -20.00
N ASN A 79 -6.61 6.74 -19.87
CA ASN A 79 -5.90 6.10 -20.97
C ASN A 79 -5.81 4.58 -20.75
N CYS A 80 -5.21 3.87 -21.70
CA CYS A 80 -4.79 2.50 -21.47
C CYS A 80 -3.70 2.45 -20.38
N ILE A 81 -3.76 1.41 -19.57
CA ILE A 81 -2.75 1.11 -18.57
C ILE A 81 -1.58 0.42 -19.29
N ASP A 82 -0.39 1.02 -19.23
CA ASP A 82 0.85 0.43 -19.73
C ASP A 82 1.66 -0.16 -18.56
N ASP A 83 2.21 -1.35 -18.76
CA ASP A 83 3.09 -2.01 -17.79
C ASP A 83 4.39 -1.22 -17.58
N ASP A 84 4.86 -0.50 -18.60
CA ASP A 84 6.10 0.29 -18.57
C ASP A 84 5.97 1.54 -17.67
N ASP A 85 4.73 2.00 -17.41
CA ASP A 85 4.43 3.15 -16.54
C ASP A 85 4.27 2.73 -15.05
N MET A 86 4.58 1.48 -14.68
CA MET A 86 4.33 0.95 -13.34
C MET A 86 5.57 0.83 -12.47
N ILE A 87 5.44 1.33 -11.24
CA ILE A 87 6.39 1.10 -10.16
C ILE A 87 5.74 0.19 -9.11
N TYR A 88 6.44 -0.88 -8.78
CA TYR A 88 6.02 -1.86 -7.78
C TYR A 88 6.72 -1.57 -6.47
N HIS A 89 5.93 -1.18 -5.47
CA HIS A 89 6.42 -0.87 -4.14
C HIS A 89 6.19 -2.05 -3.21
N ASP A 90 7.23 -2.43 -2.49
CA ASP A 90 7.21 -3.50 -1.49
C ASP A 90 8.00 -3.03 -0.28
N PHE A 91 7.29 -2.48 0.70
CA PHE A 91 7.91 -1.95 1.91
C PHE A 91 8.33 -3.09 2.83
N LEU A 92 9.63 -3.25 3.05
CA LEU A 92 10.19 -4.20 4.00
C LEU A 92 10.66 -3.46 5.25
N ALA A 93 10.23 -3.92 6.42
CA ALA A 93 10.55 -3.25 7.70
C ALA A 93 12.07 -3.19 7.97
N ASP A 94 12.82 -4.17 7.49
CA ASP A 94 14.27 -4.28 7.71
C ASP A 94 15.08 -3.24 6.91
N GLU A 95 14.57 -2.76 5.78
CA GLU A 95 15.26 -1.78 4.93
C GLU A 95 15.32 -0.40 5.59
N GLN A 96 14.29 -0.04 6.37
CA GLN A 96 14.27 1.21 7.12
C GLN A 96 15.21 1.17 8.32
N ALA A 97 15.29 0.02 9.01
CA ALA A 97 16.20 -0.19 10.13
C ALA A 97 17.66 -0.08 9.68
N ALA A 98 18.01 -0.68 8.52
CA ALA A 98 19.34 -0.58 7.94
C ALA A 98 19.71 0.86 7.55
N SER A 99 18.81 1.59 6.87
CA SER A 99 19.05 2.99 6.47
C SER A 99 19.26 3.91 7.67
N SER A 100 18.44 3.77 8.71
CA SER A 100 18.56 4.57 9.93
C SER A 100 19.83 4.26 10.74
N GLU A 101 20.27 3.00 10.79
CA GLU A 101 21.55 2.65 11.44
C GLU A 101 22.78 3.21 10.69
N GLU A 102 22.72 3.23 9.36
CA GLU A 102 23.79 3.76 8.51
C GLU A 102 23.90 5.28 8.60
N GLU A 103 22.76 5.98 8.64
CA GLU A 103 22.68 7.42 8.89
C GLU A 103 23.23 7.80 10.28
N ILE A 104 22.88 7.04 11.32
CA ILE A 104 23.41 7.23 12.69
C ILE A 104 24.93 6.99 12.73
N ARG A 105 25.44 6.00 11.98
CA ARG A 105 26.88 5.71 11.89
C ARG A 105 27.64 6.83 11.17
N GLN A 106 27.08 7.42 10.11
CA GLN A 106 27.70 8.52 9.38
C GLN A 106 27.71 9.83 10.17
N ALA A 107 26.67 10.12 10.95
CA ALA A 107 26.60 11.31 11.80
C ALA A 107 27.57 11.27 13.01
N ARG A 108 28.15 10.10 13.32
CA ARG A 108 29.11 9.88 14.41
C ARG A 108 30.58 9.90 13.96
N ARG A 109 30.85 10.13 12.67
CA ARG A 109 32.20 10.34 12.11
C ARG A 109 32.48 11.82 11.92
#